data_AF-A0AA96IQR1-F1
#
_entry.id   AF-A0AA96IQR1-F1
#
_cell.length_a   1.000
_cell.length_b   1.000
_cell.length_c   1.000
_cell.angle_alpha   90.00
_cell.angle_beta   90.00
_cell.angle_gamma   90.00
#
_symmetry.space_group_name_H-M   'P 1'
#
loop_
_entity.id
_entity.type
_entity.pdbx_description
1 polymer ?
#
loop_
_entity_poly.entity_id
_entity_poly.type
_entity_poly.pdbx_seq_one_letter_code
_entity_poly.pdbx_strand_id
1 'polypeptide(L)'
;MLRILHSLPRTHKLLLLPVATMVTVLGTQKLLTTYQDLNSPRTSLESVLVPLSSDAVATVPSLHQERRPVAEAIDRASRAIDATREQIPLKDLAPREIVDLDVIATAEASMASEIDARPKLDDGAIHMAVVFGTLTSGMLNIDDPSGYGPVEIADASSADIVDDATSYEDYGIELFDDISFLDLELAAEEPYVPEWQTHIVESGETFALVAQNELGLGYSEVAALLDDMPDPRILTNWRAGNSFDYKVDEDGRLLSLRMMKDIRDGVLLERDDNAFASTVIERQGEPVQRLFAGSVSGSFARSAQATGLSSGSVTELTHLLEQKLDFRRDSRRGDRFSVLVESDMIDGETLDSRVLAVQYDGERMDLTMVRNAGDDKFYTPDGSGLEPGFARYPFEGSYRLSSNFNPQRRHPVTGRISPHNGTDFAMPIGTSVVAPADGRVERVANHAAAGRYVVIRHDNGYRTRYLHLSKPLVSVGERVTMGERIALSGNTGRSTGPHLHYEVIVNNSPVNAMNVDLPESSGLSGDTLIAFQNQAEPMLAALESGETGTVSVANYQRGE
;
A
#
# COMPACT_ATOMS: atom_id res chain seq x y z
N MET A 1 13.50 6.97 -33.99
CA MET A 1 12.33 7.16 -34.87
C MET A 1 12.65 7.39 -36.36
N LEU A 2 13.50 8.35 -36.75
CA LEU A 2 13.67 8.77 -38.16
C LEU A 2 14.11 7.71 -39.20
N ARG A 3 14.66 6.55 -38.81
CA ARG A 3 15.06 5.48 -39.75
C ARG A 3 13.93 4.55 -40.21
N ILE A 4 12.78 4.53 -39.54
CA ILE A 4 11.70 3.55 -39.83
C ILE A 4 10.75 4.05 -40.95
N LEU A 5 10.69 5.37 -41.21
CA LEU A 5 9.78 5.96 -42.20
C LEU A 5 10.22 5.75 -43.67
N HIS A 6 11.40 5.18 -43.93
CA HIS A 6 11.91 5.00 -45.30
C HIS A 6 11.54 3.65 -45.96
N SER A 7 11.10 2.64 -45.22
CA SER A 7 10.77 1.31 -45.77
C SER A 7 9.29 1.08 -46.12
N LEU A 8 8.39 2.00 -45.76
CA LEU A 8 6.94 1.80 -45.94
C LEU A 8 6.41 2.22 -47.33
N PRO A 9 5.52 1.42 -47.96
CA PRO A 9 4.88 1.76 -49.24
C PRO A 9 4.11 3.09 -49.20
N ARG A 10 4.03 3.78 -50.35
CA ARG A 10 3.40 5.11 -50.48
C ARG A 10 1.95 5.18 -50.00
N THR A 11 1.20 4.08 -50.05
CA THR A 11 -0.20 4.01 -49.57
C THR A 11 -0.33 4.22 -48.06
N HIS A 12 0.64 3.77 -47.26
CA HIS A 12 0.58 3.91 -45.80
C HIS A 12 1.04 5.28 -45.29
N LYS A 13 1.81 6.02 -46.10
CA LYS A 13 2.26 7.39 -45.76
C LYS A 13 1.13 8.43 -45.82
N LEU A 14 0.07 8.16 -46.58
CA LEU A 14 -1.09 9.05 -46.70
C LEU A 14 -2.11 8.92 -45.55
N LEU A 15 -2.13 7.79 -44.84
CA LEU A 15 -3.05 7.55 -43.71
C LEU A 15 -2.50 8.02 -42.35
N LEU A 16 -1.17 8.14 -42.20
CA LEU A 16 -0.54 8.57 -40.93
C LEU A 16 -0.42 10.09 -40.79
N LEU A 17 -0.43 10.85 -41.90
CA LEU A 17 -0.31 12.31 -41.87
C LEU A 17 -1.48 13.02 -41.13
N PRO A 18 -2.76 12.64 -41.32
CA PRO A 18 -3.89 13.28 -40.63
C PRO A 18 -3.95 13.00 -39.13
N VAL A 19 -3.48 11.82 -38.70
CA VAL A 19 -3.52 11.41 -37.28
C VAL A 19 -2.46 12.17 -36.47
N ALA A 20 -1.25 12.31 -37.02
CA ALA A 20 -0.17 13.03 -36.36
C ALA A 20 -0.47 14.54 -36.18
N THR A 21 -1.16 15.17 -37.14
CA THR A 21 -1.58 16.58 -37.02
C THR A 21 -2.74 16.76 -36.06
N MET A 22 -3.69 15.81 -35.99
CA MET A 22 -4.81 15.90 -35.06
C MET A 22 -4.35 15.78 -33.58
N VAL A 23 -3.38 14.90 -33.29
CA VAL A 23 -2.80 14.77 -31.95
C VAL A 23 -2.02 16.03 -31.53
N THR A 24 -1.32 16.71 -32.44
CA THR A 24 -0.62 17.97 -32.13
C THR A 24 -1.57 19.17 -31.94
N VAL A 25 -2.72 19.18 -32.61
CA VAL A 25 -3.74 20.24 -32.42
C VAL A 25 -4.48 20.07 -31.09
N LEU A 26 -4.90 18.85 -30.70
CA LEU A 26 -5.50 18.64 -29.38
C LEU A 26 -4.52 18.89 -28.24
N GLY A 27 -3.25 18.47 -28.39
CA GLY A 27 -2.22 18.69 -27.37
C GLY A 27 -1.93 20.17 -27.09
N THR A 28 -1.85 21.01 -28.13
CA THR A 28 -1.60 22.45 -27.96
C THR A 28 -2.82 23.18 -27.36
N GLN A 29 -4.04 22.76 -27.69
CA GLN A 29 -5.26 23.39 -27.20
C GLN A 29 -5.55 23.08 -25.71
N LYS A 30 -5.12 21.90 -25.22
CA LYS A 30 -5.16 21.54 -23.78
C LYS A 30 -4.09 22.28 -22.96
N LEU A 31 -2.89 22.52 -23.52
CA LEU A 31 -1.84 23.30 -22.84
C LEU A 31 -2.17 24.81 -22.76
N LEU A 32 -2.78 25.39 -23.80
CA LEU A 32 -3.13 26.81 -23.81
C LEU A 32 -4.22 27.16 -22.80
N THR A 33 -5.18 26.26 -22.58
CA THR A 33 -6.26 26.43 -21.59
C THR A 33 -5.71 26.34 -20.16
N THR A 34 -4.89 25.33 -19.84
CA THR A 34 -4.27 25.22 -18.51
C THR A 34 -3.37 26.42 -18.17
N TYR A 35 -2.67 27.01 -19.16
CA TYR A 35 -1.86 28.21 -18.95
C TYR A 35 -2.69 29.49 -18.69
N GLN A 36 -3.92 29.55 -19.20
CA GLN A 36 -4.82 30.70 -19.00
C GLN A 36 -5.52 30.69 -17.63
N ASP A 37 -5.86 29.51 -17.10
CA ASP A 37 -6.44 29.38 -15.75
C ASP A 37 -5.41 29.68 -14.64
N LEU A 38 -4.13 29.36 -14.84
CA LEU A 38 -3.07 29.55 -13.84
C LEU A 38 -2.61 31.01 -13.64
N ASN A 39 -3.04 31.97 -14.48
CA ASN A 39 -2.52 33.35 -14.49
C ASN A 39 -3.60 34.45 -14.32
N SER A 40 -4.82 34.10 -13.86
CA SER A 40 -5.94 35.04 -13.73
C SER A 40 -6.21 35.45 -12.26
N PRO A 41 -5.88 36.68 -11.81
CA PRO A 41 -6.34 37.18 -10.51
C PRO A 41 -7.85 37.46 -10.54
N ARG A 42 -8.59 36.95 -9.54
CA ARG A 42 -10.04 37.09 -9.44
C ARG A 42 -10.46 38.52 -9.05
N THR A 43 -10.88 39.32 -10.03
CA THR A 43 -11.72 40.51 -9.78
C THR A 43 -12.77 40.68 -10.87
N SER A 44 -14.01 40.99 -10.48
CA SER A 44 -15.14 41.25 -11.38
C SER A 44 -14.95 42.53 -12.21
N LEU A 45 -15.25 42.50 -13.51
CA LEU A 45 -15.26 43.71 -14.34
C LEU A 45 -16.47 43.82 -15.25
N GLU A 46 -17.03 45.04 -15.28
CA GLU A 46 -17.95 45.54 -16.29
C GLU A 46 -17.31 45.49 -17.70
N SER A 47 -18.16 45.31 -18.71
CA SER A 47 -17.74 45.33 -20.10
C SER A 47 -17.47 46.76 -20.59
N VAL A 48 -16.21 47.09 -20.89
CA VAL A 48 -15.84 48.29 -21.66
C VAL A 48 -15.14 47.87 -22.95
N LEU A 49 -15.75 48.20 -24.09
CA LEU A 49 -15.19 47.97 -25.42
C LEU A 49 -14.20 49.09 -25.79
N VAL A 50 -12.97 48.70 -26.15
CA VAL A 50 -11.99 49.57 -26.81
C VAL A 50 -11.48 48.86 -28.07
N PRO A 51 -11.63 49.45 -29.27
CA PRO A 51 -11.09 48.86 -30.49
C PRO A 51 -9.59 49.15 -30.64
N LEU A 52 -8.81 48.15 -31.03
CA LEU A 52 -7.41 48.31 -31.44
C LEU A 52 -7.28 48.49 -32.96
N SER A 53 -6.26 49.23 -33.38
CA SER A 53 -6.02 49.66 -34.76
C SER A 53 -5.45 48.55 -35.67
N SER A 54 -5.61 48.74 -36.98
CA SER A 54 -5.49 47.70 -38.02
C SER A 54 -4.08 47.25 -38.44
N ASP A 55 -3.01 47.67 -37.75
CA ASP A 55 -1.62 47.52 -38.25
C ASP A 55 -0.69 46.65 -37.37
N ALA A 56 -1.23 45.75 -36.54
CA ALA A 56 -0.44 44.80 -35.75
C ALA A 56 -0.07 43.54 -36.58
N VAL A 57 1.12 43.54 -37.19
CA VAL A 57 1.66 42.41 -37.97
C VAL A 57 2.23 41.33 -37.05
N ALA A 58 1.91 40.06 -37.32
CA ALA A 58 2.43 38.92 -36.59
C ALA A 58 3.88 38.56 -37.00
N THR A 59 4.78 38.46 -36.02
CA THR A 59 6.14 37.92 -36.19
C THR A 59 6.42 36.79 -35.21
N VAL A 60 7.00 35.71 -35.73
CA VAL A 60 7.34 34.49 -34.96
C VAL A 60 8.72 34.64 -34.33
N PRO A 61 8.91 34.41 -33.01
CA PRO A 61 10.23 34.37 -32.40
C PRO A 61 11.01 33.10 -32.78
N SER A 62 12.28 33.26 -33.13
CA SER A 62 13.20 32.16 -33.44
C SER A 62 13.72 31.45 -32.19
N LEU A 63 13.68 30.12 -32.21
CA LEU A 63 14.22 29.26 -31.14
C LEU A 63 15.75 29.13 -31.22
N HIS A 64 16.49 30.06 -30.59
CA HIS A 64 17.92 29.91 -30.33
C HIS A 64 18.37 30.66 -29.06
N GLN A 65 18.16 30.06 -27.88
CA GLN A 65 19.02 30.36 -26.72
C GLN A 65 19.14 29.19 -25.71
N GLU A 66 20.39 28.81 -25.45
CA GLU A 66 20.97 28.24 -24.22
C GLU A 66 20.40 26.93 -23.60
N ARG A 67 20.91 25.80 -24.11
CA ARG A 67 21.21 24.63 -23.26
C ARG A 67 22.48 24.92 -22.43
N ARG A 68 22.34 25.36 -21.18
CA ARG A 68 23.49 25.54 -20.25
C ARG A 68 23.41 24.96 -18.81
N PRO A 69 22.27 24.56 -18.21
CA PRO A 69 22.27 24.23 -16.77
C PRO A 69 22.87 22.85 -16.41
N VAL A 70 22.86 21.87 -17.32
CA VAL A 70 23.24 20.48 -16.99
C VAL A 70 24.75 20.26 -16.94
N ALA A 71 25.51 20.88 -17.85
CA ALA A 71 26.97 20.71 -17.88
C ALA A 71 27.66 21.35 -16.66
N GLU A 72 27.17 22.50 -16.20
CA GLU A 72 27.72 23.18 -15.01
C GLU A 72 27.38 22.45 -13.71
N ALA A 73 26.20 21.80 -13.63
CA ALA A 73 25.83 20.97 -12.50
C ALA A 73 26.71 19.71 -12.38
N ILE A 74 27.00 19.04 -13.50
CA ILE A 74 27.89 17.87 -13.54
C ILE A 74 29.33 18.28 -13.17
N ASP A 75 29.82 19.41 -13.68
CA ASP A 75 31.17 19.89 -13.39
C ASP A 75 31.35 20.34 -11.93
N ARG A 76 30.30 20.87 -11.28
CA ARG A 76 30.29 21.11 -9.82
C ARG A 76 30.24 19.81 -9.01
N ALA A 77 29.42 18.84 -9.42
CA ALA A 77 29.33 17.56 -8.72
C ALA A 77 30.67 16.80 -8.73
N SER A 78 31.35 16.74 -9.88
CA SER A 78 32.69 16.13 -9.97
C SER A 78 33.71 16.86 -9.08
N ARG A 79 33.74 18.20 -9.08
CA ARG A 79 34.68 18.96 -8.25
C ARG A 79 34.42 18.83 -6.75
N ALA A 80 33.16 18.68 -6.33
CA ALA A 80 32.82 18.38 -4.93
C ALA A 80 33.30 16.98 -4.50
N ILE A 81 33.19 15.99 -5.40
CA ILE A 81 33.67 14.62 -5.15
C ILE A 81 35.20 14.59 -5.05
N ASP A 82 35.92 15.28 -5.93
CA ASP A 82 37.39 15.37 -5.85
C ASP A 82 37.86 16.10 -4.58
N ALA A 83 37.16 17.17 -4.15
CA ALA A 83 37.47 17.88 -2.90
C ALA A 83 37.31 16.99 -1.63
N THR A 84 36.34 16.06 -1.63
CA THR A 84 36.21 15.06 -0.54
C THR A 84 37.30 13.98 -0.55
N ARG A 85 38.12 13.90 -1.61
CA ARG A 85 39.14 12.86 -1.79
C ARG A 85 40.54 13.25 -1.30
N GLU A 86 40.80 14.55 -1.11
CA GLU A 86 42.13 15.08 -0.74
C GLU A 86 42.24 15.62 0.71
N GLN A 87 41.22 15.41 1.56
CA GLN A 87 41.22 15.80 3.00
C GLN A 87 41.64 17.26 3.28
N ILE A 88 41.10 18.22 2.53
CA ILE A 88 41.36 19.66 2.74
C ILE A 88 40.70 20.13 4.07
N PRO A 89 41.43 20.77 5.01
CA PRO A 89 40.85 21.27 6.26
C PRO A 89 39.82 22.39 6.04
N LEU A 90 38.66 22.31 6.72
CA LEU A 90 37.52 23.25 6.56
C LEU A 90 37.86 24.76 6.67
N LYS A 91 38.93 25.11 7.36
CA LYS A 91 39.36 26.50 7.58
C LYS A 91 39.85 27.22 6.32
N ASP A 92 40.22 26.47 5.27
CA ASP A 92 40.87 27.00 4.06
C ASP A 92 39.88 27.10 2.87
N LEU A 93 38.58 26.83 3.09
CA LEU A 93 37.50 27.02 2.11
C LEU A 93 36.91 28.44 2.16
N ALA A 94 36.61 29.02 1.00
CA ALA A 94 36.12 30.39 0.90
C ALA A 94 34.61 30.50 1.24
N PRO A 95 34.09 31.65 1.74
CA PRO A 95 32.73 31.78 2.31
C PRO A 95 31.53 31.71 1.33
N ARG A 96 31.64 30.97 0.23
CA ARG A 96 30.56 30.74 -0.76
C ARG A 96 30.27 29.27 -1.04
N GLU A 97 30.85 28.35 -0.27
CA GLU A 97 30.63 26.91 -0.35
C GLU A 97 30.03 26.33 0.94
N ILE A 98 29.33 27.16 1.72
CA ILE A 98 28.49 26.73 2.84
C ILE A 98 27.04 26.84 2.38
N VAL A 99 26.35 25.70 2.28
CA VAL A 99 24.90 25.67 2.03
C VAL A 99 24.19 25.69 3.37
N ASP A 100 23.52 26.81 3.66
CA ASP A 100 22.67 26.98 4.83
C ASP A 100 21.37 26.17 4.63
N LEU A 101 21.12 25.20 5.50
CA LEU A 101 19.96 24.31 5.45
C LEU A 101 18.90 24.76 6.46
N ASP A 102 18.40 25.98 6.30
CA ASP A 102 17.29 26.50 7.12
C ASP A 102 16.42 27.51 6.35
N VAL A 103 15.44 26.99 5.58
CA VAL A 103 14.33 27.79 5.04
C VAL A 103 13.04 26.96 5.04
N ILE A 104 12.21 27.15 6.08
CA ILE A 104 10.76 27.46 6.00
C ILE A 104 10.30 27.80 7.43
N ALA A 105 10.22 29.10 7.73
CA ALA A 105 9.42 29.65 8.82
C ALA A 105 9.27 31.17 8.67
N THR A 106 8.22 31.65 8.00
CA THR A 106 7.56 32.94 8.33
C THR A 106 6.20 33.02 7.64
N ALA A 107 5.14 32.74 8.40
CA ALA A 107 3.83 33.37 8.24
C ALA A 107 3.35 33.74 9.65
N GLU A 108 2.72 34.89 9.80
CA GLU A 108 2.70 35.63 11.06
C GLU A 108 1.70 35.14 12.12
N ALA A 109 1.95 35.55 13.36
CA ALA A 109 1.25 35.13 14.56
C ALA A 109 -0.18 35.67 14.70
N SER A 110 -1.04 34.91 15.41
CA SER A 110 -2.02 35.53 16.31
C SER A 110 -2.28 34.68 17.57
N MET A 111 -2.15 35.30 18.74
CA MET A 111 -2.79 34.96 20.03
C MET A 111 -2.44 33.62 20.74
N ALA A 112 -1.36 33.68 21.53
CA ALA A 112 -1.30 33.36 22.98
C ALA A 112 -1.90 32.04 23.56
N SER A 113 -1.01 31.17 24.07
CA SER A 113 -0.96 30.78 25.50
C SER A 113 0.31 29.96 25.82
N GLU A 114 0.96 30.22 26.96
CA GLU A 114 2.09 29.42 27.47
C GLU A 114 1.60 28.10 28.08
N ILE A 115 2.24 26.96 27.78
CA ILE A 115 2.57 25.90 28.78
C ILE A 115 3.95 25.30 28.43
N ASP A 116 4.76 25.11 29.47
CA ASP A 116 6.12 24.56 29.48
C ASP A 116 6.16 23.02 29.38
N ALA A 117 6.97 22.46 28.46
CA ALA A 117 7.46 21.07 28.51
C ALA A 117 8.62 20.83 27.53
N ARG A 118 9.77 20.38 28.04
CA ARG A 118 10.87 19.80 27.23
C ARG A 118 10.74 18.27 27.16
N PRO A 119 10.92 17.62 26.01
CA PRO A 119 11.25 16.19 25.95
C PRO A 119 12.77 15.97 25.94
N LYS A 120 13.20 14.85 26.52
CA LYS A 120 14.56 14.31 26.37
C LYS A 120 14.72 13.65 25.00
N LEU A 121 15.95 13.62 24.50
CA LEU A 121 16.37 12.66 23.48
C LEU A 121 16.59 11.29 24.14
N ASP A 122 16.28 10.22 23.40
CA ASP A 122 16.52 8.83 23.78
C ASP A 122 17.48 8.19 22.77
N ASP A 123 18.41 7.36 23.24
CA ASP A 123 19.48 6.77 22.43
C ASP A 123 19.09 5.36 21.98
N GLY A 124 18.86 5.15 20.68
CA GLY A 124 18.58 3.82 20.16
C GLY A 124 18.55 3.71 18.63
N ALA A 125 19.29 2.72 18.12
CA ALA A 125 19.37 2.24 16.72
C ALA A 125 20.38 2.92 15.77
N ILE A 126 21.65 2.48 15.84
CA ILE A 126 22.59 2.53 14.70
C ILE A 126 22.60 1.13 14.06
N HIS A 127 21.98 0.97 12.90
CA HIS A 127 22.11 -0.27 12.12
C HIS A 127 23.41 -0.26 11.30
N MET A 128 24.23 -1.29 11.51
CA MET A 128 25.50 -1.48 10.80
C MET A 128 25.26 -2.29 9.52
N ALA A 129 25.42 -1.67 8.35
CA ALA A 129 25.32 -2.36 7.07
C ALA A 129 26.61 -3.12 6.74
N VAL A 130 26.56 -4.45 6.75
CA VAL A 130 27.68 -5.31 6.32
C VAL A 130 27.54 -5.64 4.84
N VAL A 131 28.47 -5.18 4.01
CA VAL A 131 28.54 -5.51 2.58
C VAL A 131 29.57 -6.61 2.36
N PHE A 132 29.11 -7.78 1.91
CA PHE A 132 29.99 -8.87 1.50
C PHE A 132 30.53 -8.61 0.08
N GLY A 133 31.81 -8.25 -0.02
CA GLY A 133 32.56 -8.16 -1.28
C GLY A 133 33.45 -9.38 -1.48
N THR A 134 33.28 -10.10 -2.60
CA THR A 134 34.10 -11.27 -2.95
C THR A 134 35.54 -10.86 -3.31
N LEU A 135 36.53 -11.41 -2.59
CA LEU A 135 37.94 -11.18 -2.89
C LEU A 135 38.42 -12.09 -4.04
N THR A 136 38.87 -11.48 -5.14
CA THR A 136 39.68 -12.16 -6.16
C THR A 136 41.16 -11.84 -5.95
N SER A 137 42.00 -12.88 -5.87
CA SER A 137 43.44 -12.78 -5.56
C SER A 137 44.21 -11.83 -6.49
N GLY A 138 45.07 -10.98 -5.92
CA GLY A 138 45.96 -10.11 -6.70
C GLY A 138 46.90 -9.23 -5.86
N MET A 139 48.12 -9.72 -5.65
CA MET A 139 49.36 -8.95 -5.39
C MET A 139 49.30 -7.80 -4.36
N LEU A 140 49.73 -8.10 -3.13
CA LEU A 140 50.44 -7.12 -2.31
C LEU A 140 51.85 -6.92 -2.88
N ASN A 141 52.17 -5.68 -3.28
CA ASN A 141 53.54 -5.19 -3.38
C ASN A 141 53.55 -3.76 -2.85
N ILE A 142 54.28 -3.54 -1.75
CA ILE A 142 54.47 -2.24 -1.13
C ILE A 142 55.86 -1.75 -1.58
N ASP A 143 55.88 -0.69 -2.40
CA ASP A 143 57.07 0.12 -2.64
C ASP A 143 56.73 1.57 -2.23
N ASP A 144 57.34 2.02 -1.14
CA ASP A 144 57.23 3.37 -0.58
C ASP A 144 58.41 4.25 -1.03
N PRO A 145 58.18 5.44 -1.63
CA PRO A 145 59.23 6.38 -1.96
C PRO A 145 59.21 7.67 -1.11
N SER A 146 59.97 7.67 0.00
CA SER A 146 60.60 8.86 0.64
C SER A 146 59.70 9.96 1.23
N GLY A 147 59.97 10.55 2.40
CA GLY A 147 61.05 10.36 3.37
C GLY A 147 61.50 11.69 4.00
N TYR A 148 61.78 11.73 5.30
CA TYR A 148 62.70 12.67 5.98
C TYR A 148 62.91 12.19 7.44
N GLY A 149 64.17 12.02 7.87
CA GLY A 149 64.53 11.54 9.22
C GLY A 149 64.56 12.66 10.29
N PRO A 150 65.27 12.50 11.43
CA PRO A 150 66.35 11.52 11.71
C PRO A 150 66.21 10.75 13.05
N VAL A 151 67.12 9.79 13.32
CA VAL A 151 68.07 9.76 14.47
C VAL A 151 68.80 8.40 14.56
N GLU A 152 70.14 8.50 14.58
CA GLU A 152 71.20 7.59 15.09
C GLU A 152 71.22 6.06 14.86
N ILE A 153 72.38 5.62 14.37
CA ILE A 153 72.87 4.22 14.36
C ILE A 153 74.18 4.17 15.16
N ALA A 154 74.35 3.11 15.95
CA ALA A 154 75.65 2.52 16.32
C ALA A 154 75.47 1.00 16.13
N ASP A 155 76.00 0.37 15.07
CA ASP A 155 77.40 -0.01 14.84
C ASP A 155 78.04 -0.84 15.95
N ALA A 156 78.28 -2.13 15.65
CA ALA A 156 79.47 -2.86 16.05
C ALA A 156 79.69 -4.11 15.16
N SER A 157 80.40 -3.91 14.05
CA SER A 157 81.43 -4.82 13.49
C SER A 157 81.19 -6.35 13.36
N SER A 158 81.14 -6.80 12.11
CA SER A 158 81.61 -8.12 11.62
C SER A 158 83.14 -8.28 11.66
N ALA A 159 83.68 -9.52 11.60
CA ALA A 159 84.69 -9.95 10.59
C ALA A 159 85.21 -11.43 10.76
N ASP A 160 85.84 -11.92 9.66
CA ASP A 160 86.77 -13.06 9.49
C ASP A 160 86.21 -14.53 9.49
N ILE A 161 86.32 -15.40 8.45
CA ILE A 161 87.29 -15.71 7.34
C ILE A 161 88.45 -16.62 7.83
N VAL A 162 88.84 -17.78 7.25
CA VAL A 162 88.81 -18.31 5.85
C VAL A 162 88.42 -19.82 5.69
N ASP A 163 88.13 -20.18 4.43
CA ASP A 163 88.27 -21.44 3.64
C ASP A 163 89.39 -22.48 4.00
N ASP A 164 89.12 -23.79 3.80
CA ASP A 164 89.90 -24.76 2.97
C ASP A 164 89.24 -26.17 2.96
N ALA A 165 89.51 -27.01 1.94
CA ALA A 165 88.92 -28.33 1.73
C ALA A 165 89.97 -29.45 1.60
N THR A 166 89.67 -30.71 2.01
CA THR A 166 90.17 -31.94 1.33
C THR A 166 89.65 -33.30 1.89
N SER A 167 88.94 -34.04 1.02
CA SER A 167 89.22 -35.46 0.65
C SER A 167 88.77 -36.70 1.48
N TYR A 168 88.47 -37.75 0.69
CA TYR A 168 88.44 -39.21 0.91
C TYR A 168 87.32 -39.95 1.68
N GLU A 169 86.50 -40.66 0.86
CA GLU A 169 86.02 -42.06 0.94
C GLU A 169 85.20 -42.59 2.15
N ASP A 170 83.91 -42.81 1.85
CA ASP A 170 83.18 -44.10 1.90
C ASP A 170 83.51 -45.11 3.04
N TYR A 171 82.56 -45.26 3.97
CA TYR A 171 82.09 -46.58 4.44
C TYR A 171 80.60 -46.48 4.82
N GLY A 172 79.76 -47.29 4.20
CA GLY A 172 78.31 -47.29 4.44
C GLY A 172 77.86 -47.94 5.75
N ILE A 173 76.72 -47.46 6.27
CA ILE A 173 75.87 -48.17 7.24
C ILE A 173 74.43 -48.03 6.77
N GLU A 174 73.82 -49.13 6.32
CA GLU A 174 72.36 -49.22 6.24
C GLU A 174 71.80 -49.38 7.65
N LEU A 175 71.05 -48.40 8.16
CA LEU A 175 70.30 -48.55 9.40
C LEU A 175 68.93 -47.86 9.32
N PHE A 176 67.94 -48.65 8.90
CA PHE A 176 66.49 -48.52 9.13
C PHE A 176 65.74 -47.28 8.62
N ASP A 177 64.50 -47.53 8.19
CA ASP A 177 63.52 -46.49 7.87
C ASP A 177 63.22 -45.64 9.12
N ASP A 178 63.84 -44.46 9.22
CA ASP A 178 63.38 -43.39 10.10
C ASP A 178 62.01 -42.94 9.59
N ILE A 179 60.97 -43.57 10.13
CA ILE A 179 59.63 -43.00 10.17
C ILE A 179 59.79 -41.68 10.93
N SER A 180 59.61 -40.59 10.20
CA SER A 180 59.71 -39.22 10.65
C SER A 180 58.93 -39.01 11.95
N PHE A 181 59.65 -38.91 13.07
CA PHE A 181 59.12 -38.41 14.36
C PHE A 181 58.58 -36.97 14.27
N LEU A 182 58.68 -36.32 13.10
CA LEU A 182 58.12 -35.01 12.76
C LEU A 182 56.73 -35.07 12.10
N ASP A 183 56.29 -36.22 11.56
CA ASP A 183 54.96 -36.35 10.93
C ASP A 183 53.85 -36.74 11.94
N LEU A 184 54.22 -36.94 13.21
CA LEU A 184 53.31 -37.35 14.30
C LEU A 184 52.95 -36.23 15.28
N GLU A 185 53.53 -35.03 15.13
CA GLU A 185 53.37 -33.91 16.08
C GLU A 185 52.94 -32.59 15.39
N LEU A 186 52.40 -32.69 14.16
CA LEU A 186 51.86 -31.57 13.39
C LEU A 186 50.52 -31.90 12.68
N ALA A 187 49.78 -32.88 13.21
CA ALA A 187 48.34 -32.94 13.00
C ALA A 187 47.69 -31.81 13.81
N ALA A 188 47.75 -30.59 13.27
CA ALA A 188 46.96 -29.48 13.78
C ALA A 188 45.49 -29.86 13.64
N GLU A 189 44.78 -29.96 14.76
CA GLU A 189 43.33 -30.10 14.78
C GLU A 189 42.74 -28.89 14.03
N GLU A 190 42.24 -29.11 12.82
CA GLU A 190 41.50 -28.07 12.10
C GLU A 190 40.28 -27.72 12.96
N PRO A 191 40.10 -26.45 13.35
CA PRO A 191 39.05 -26.10 14.31
C PRO A 191 37.68 -26.44 13.72
N TYR A 192 36.91 -27.26 14.43
CA TYR A 192 35.59 -27.70 13.97
C TYR A 192 34.69 -26.48 13.69
N VAL A 193 34.20 -26.37 12.46
CA VAL A 193 33.27 -25.32 12.02
C VAL A 193 31.87 -25.94 11.83
N PRO A 194 30.88 -25.59 12.68
CA PRO A 194 29.51 -26.10 12.54
C PRO A 194 28.84 -25.66 11.23
N GLU A 195 28.65 -26.59 10.30
CA GLU A 195 27.91 -26.38 9.04
C GLU A 195 26.41 -26.67 9.19
N TRP A 196 25.58 -25.97 8.39
CA TRP A 196 24.15 -26.24 8.30
C TRP A 196 23.90 -27.55 7.54
N GLN A 197 23.22 -28.49 8.16
CA GLN A 197 22.74 -29.73 7.57
C GLN A 197 21.21 -29.70 7.45
N THR A 198 20.65 -30.32 6.42
CA THR A 198 19.19 -30.38 6.21
C THR A 198 18.68 -31.80 6.45
N HIS A 199 17.74 -31.96 7.39
CA HIS A 199 16.97 -33.20 7.53
C HIS A 199 15.71 -33.15 6.65
N ILE A 200 15.35 -34.27 6.04
CA ILE A 200 14.06 -34.44 5.34
C ILE A 200 13.29 -35.52 6.07
N VAL A 201 12.15 -35.15 6.65
CA VAL A 201 11.36 -36.02 7.52
C VAL A 201 10.80 -37.20 6.74
N GLU A 202 11.01 -38.42 7.26
CA GLU A 202 10.51 -39.65 6.67
C GLU A 202 9.10 -40.04 7.15
N SER A 203 8.50 -41.06 6.52
CA SER A 203 7.14 -41.50 6.84
C SER A 203 7.06 -42.22 8.18
N GLY A 204 6.43 -41.59 9.18
CA GLY A 204 6.26 -42.15 10.52
C GLY A 204 7.36 -41.75 11.52
N GLU A 205 8.29 -40.92 11.08
CA GLU A 205 9.31 -40.30 11.93
C GLU A 205 8.71 -39.25 12.88
N THR A 206 9.38 -38.98 14.01
CA THR A 206 8.96 -37.98 14.99
C THR A 206 10.16 -37.18 15.49
N PHE A 207 9.97 -35.89 15.80
CA PHE A 207 11.05 -35.02 16.29
C PHE A 207 11.79 -35.62 17.49
N ALA A 208 11.09 -36.26 18.44
CA ALA A 208 11.74 -36.87 19.60
C ALA A 208 12.73 -38.00 19.25
N LEU A 209 12.52 -38.72 18.14
CA LEU A 209 13.46 -39.75 17.66
C LEU A 209 14.65 -39.13 16.92
N VAL A 210 14.41 -38.16 16.05
CA VAL A 210 15.48 -37.46 15.31
C VAL A 210 16.36 -36.66 16.27
N ALA A 211 15.74 -35.97 17.23
CA ALA A 211 16.44 -35.21 18.26
C ALA A 211 17.38 -36.09 19.10
N GLN A 212 16.97 -37.32 19.42
CA GLN A 212 17.81 -38.28 20.14
C GLN A 212 18.91 -38.91 19.27
N ASN A 213 18.63 -39.21 18.00
CA ASN A 213 19.54 -39.95 17.13
C ASN A 213 20.56 -39.07 16.40
N GLU A 214 20.19 -37.83 16.06
CA GLU A 214 20.96 -36.95 15.16
C GLU A 214 21.32 -35.60 15.79
N LEU A 215 20.53 -35.11 16.74
CA LEU A 215 20.71 -33.79 17.35
C LEU A 215 21.30 -33.84 18.78
N GLY A 216 21.62 -35.04 19.28
CA GLY A 216 22.23 -35.25 20.59
C GLY A 216 21.37 -34.83 21.80
N LEU A 217 20.05 -34.68 21.63
CA LEU A 217 19.13 -34.23 22.67
C LEU A 217 18.45 -35.39 23.43
N GLY A 218 18.50 -35.34 24.75
CA GLY A 218 17.76 -36.26 25.61
C GLY A 218 16.25 -35.97 25.62
N TYR A 219 15.44 -36.97 25.98
CA TYR A 219 13.97 -36.83 26.08
C TYR A 219 13.52 -35.66 26.98
N SER A 220 14.26 -35.37 28.05
CA SER A 220 13.99 -34.24 28.94
C SER A 220 14.32 -32.87 28.31
N GLU A 221 15.35 -32.79 27.47
CA GLU A 221 15.69 -31.57 26.72
C GLU A 221 14.65 -31.32 25.62
N VAL A 222 14.22 -32.38 24.91
CA VAL A 222 13.12 -32.32 23.94
C VAL A 222 11.82 -31.85 24.58
N ALA A 223 11.48 -32.35 25.77
CA ALA A 223 10.29 -31.92 26.50
C ALA A 223 10.38 -30.43 26.91
N ALA A 224 11.52 -30.01 27.48
CA ALA A 224 11.74 -28.61 27.87
C ALA A 224 11.70 -27.66 26.67
N LEU A 225 12.28 -28.05 25.53
CA LEU A 225 12.22 -27.31 24.28
C LEU A 225 10.77 -27.09 23.83
N LEU A 226 9.97 -28.14 23.79
CA LEU A 226 8.57 -28.06 23.33
C LEU A 226 7.67 -27.26 24.28
N ASP A 227 7.98 -27.21 25.58
CA ASP A 227 7.25 -26.40 26.56
C ASP A 227 7.59 -24.90 26.46
N ASP A 228 8.80 -24.53 26.05
CA ASP A 228 9.26 -23.12 25.94
C ASP A 228 8.98 -22.49 24.55
N MET A 229 8.76 -23.31 23.52
CA MET A 229 8.50 -22.83 22.16
C MET A 229 7.15 -22.10 22.01
N PRO A 230 7.10 -20.98 21.26
CA PRO A 230 5.84 -20.26 20.96
C PRO A 230 4.80 -21.10 20.20
N ASP A 231 5.25 -22.03 19.35
CA ASP A 231 4.37 -23.01 18.68
C ASP A 231 5.05 -24.38 18.54
N PRO A 232 4.93 -25.30 19.53
CA PRO A 232 5.53 -26.63 19.45
C PRO A 232 4.96 -27.50 18.31
N ARG A 233 3.83 -27.10 17.70
CA ARG A 233 3.24 -27.84 16.57
C ARG A 233 4.14 -27.84 15.34
N ILE A 234 5.06 -26.88 15.21
CA ILE A 234 6.04 -26.85 14.11
C ILE A 234 6.94 -28.10 14.14
N LEU A 235 7.30 -28.60 15.33
CA LEU A 235 8.11 -29.80 15.51
C LEU A 235 7.28 -31.09 15.68
N THR A 236 6.01 -31.01 16.12
CA THR A 236 5.19 -32.21 16.39
C THR A 236 4.19 -32.59 15.29
N ASN A 237 3.84 -31.69 14.36
CA ASN A 237 2.91 -31.97 13.25
C ASN A 237 3.63 -32.22 11.90
N TRP A 238 4.79 -32.86 11.95
CA TRP A 238 5.54 -33.21 10.75
C TRP A 238 4.77 -34.16 9.81
N ARG A 239 5.06 -34.04 8.52
CA ARG A 239 4.64 -34.97 7.46
C ARG A 239 5.88 -35.40 6.68
N ALA A 240 5.79 -36.53 5.99
CA ALA A 240 6.87 -36.97 5.11
C ALA A 240 7.15 -35.88 4.04
N GLY A 241 8.42 -35.49 3.91
CA GLY A 241 8.86 -34.41 3.03
C GLY A 241 8.85 -32.99 3.64
N ASN A 242 8.45 -32.82 4.90
CA ASN A 242 8.87 -31.64 5.67
C ASN A 242 10.40 -31.66 5.83
N SER A 243 11.04 -30.50 5.98
CA SER A 243 12.46 -30.39 6.29
C SER A 243 12.73 -29.33 7.36
N PHE A 244 13.88 -29.46 8.01
CA PHE A 244 14.44 -28.45 8.90
C PHE A 244 15.97 -28.48 8.73
N ASP A 245 16.62 -27.33 8.98
CA ASP A 245 18.07 -27.27 8.98
C ASP A 245 18.58 -27.23 10.43
N TYR A 246 19.73 -27.84 10.67
CA TYR A 246 20.35 -27.89 11.99
C TYR A 246 21.87 -27.74 11.94
N LYS A 247 22.45 -27.42 13.09
CA LYS A 247 23.90 -27.39 13.37
C LYS A 247 24.16 -28.15 14.65
N VAL A 248 25.19 -28.99 14.64
CA VAL A 248 25.72 -29.67 15.83
C VAL A 248 27.12 -29.17 16.16
N ASP A 249 27.56 -29.38 17.40
CA ASP A 249 28.97 -29.28 17.80
C ASP A 249 29.75 -30.56 17.44
N GLU A 250 31.04 -30.57 17.77
CA GLU A 250 31.94 -31.72 17.54
C GLU A 250 31.51 -32.99 18.30
N ASP A 251 30.82 -32.84 19.43
CA ASP A 251 30.21 -33.93 20.22
C ASP A 251 28.87 -34.43 19.61
N GLY A 252 28.36 -33.80 18.54
CA GLY A 252 27.08 -34.13 17.91
C GLY A 252 25.84 -33.55 18.61
N ARG A 253 25.99 -32.53 19.46
CA ARG A 253 24.88 -31.89 20.18
C ARG A 253 24.37 -30.67 19.44
N LEU A 254 23.05 -30.48 19.45
CA LEU A 254 22.40 -29.35 18.78
C LEU A 254 22.89 -27.99 19.29
N LEU A 255 23.47 -27.19 18.38
CA LEU A 255 23.79 -25.78 18.57
C LEU A 255 22.67 -24.88 18.06
N SER A 256 22.08 -25.21 16.91
CA SER A 256 21.01 -24.43 16.30
C SER A 256 20.08 -25.30 15.46
N LEU A 257 18.79 -25.00 15.46
CA LEU A 257 17.79 -25.58 14.54
C LEU A 257 16.96 -24.46 13.94
N ARG A 258 16.79 -24.43 12.61
CA ARG A 258 15.81 -23.57 11.96
C ARG A 258 14.78 -24.40 11.22
N MET A 259 13.51 -24.06 11.40
CA MET A 259 12.40 -24.68 10.68
C MET A 259 11.45 -23.62 10.15
N MET A 260 11.20 -23.68 8.86
CA MET A 260 10.20 -22.84 8.20
C MET A 260 8.81 -23.48 8.38
N LYS A 261 7.85 -22.70 8.89
CA LYS A 261 6.43 -23.07 8.99
C LYS A 261 5.77 -22.99 7.61
N ASP A 262 6.12 -21.95 6.88
CA ASP A 262 5.84 -21.70 5.47
C ASP A 262 7.00 -20.90 4.89
N ILE A 263 6.90 -20.47 3.64
CA ILE A 263 7.99 -19.76 2.93
C ILE A 263 8.30 -18.36 3.51
N ARG A 264 7.41 -17.78 4.32
CA ARG A 264 7.63 -16.49 5.01
C ARG A 264 8.04 -16.71 6.47
N ASP A 265 7.23 -17.45 7.24
CA ASP A 265 7.39 -17.61 8.67
C ASP A 265 8.23 -18.85 9.03
N GLY A 266 9.11 -18.73 10.01
CA GLY A 266 9.83 -19.83 10.63
C GLY A 266 10.23 -19.57 12.06
N VAL A 267 10.94 -20.52 12.66
CA VAL A 267 11.56 -20.39 13.98
C VAL A 267 13.02 -20.80 13.88
N LEU A 268 13.89 -19.98 14.44
CA LEU A 268 15.28 -20.29 14.76
C LEU A 268 15.35 -20.59 16.26
N LEU A 269 15.94 -21.72 16.60
CA LEU A 269 16.28 -22.16 17.94
C LEU A 269 17.80 -22.13 18.05
N GLU A 270 18.34 -21.41 19.02
CA GLU A 270 19.78 -21.34 19.30
C GLU A 270 20.03 -21.77 20.74
N ARG A 271 21.03 -22.63 20.97
CA ARG A 271 21.32 -23.13 22.32
C ARG A 271 21.90 -22.00 23.18
N ASP A 272 21.31 -21.81 24.36
CA ASP A 272 21.76 -20.86 25.39
C ASP A 272 21.97 -21.64 26.69
N ASP A 273 23.25 -21.87 27.04
CA ASP A 273 23.69 -22.84 28.07
C ASP A 273 23.01 -24.22 27.96
N ASN A 274 21.99 -24.48 28.78
CA ASN A 274 21.21 -25.72 28.86
C ASN A 274 19.76 -25.56 28.37
N ALA A 275 19.43 -24.43 27.75
CA ALA A 275 18.13 -24.09 27.18
C ALA A 275 18.27 -23.73 25.69
N PHE A 276 17.18 -23.31 25.06
CA PHE A 276 17.17 -22.81 23.69
C PHE A 276 16.42 -21.49 23.62
N ALA A 277 17.08 -20.44 23.15
CA ALA A 277 16.42 -19.19 22.79
C ALA A 277 15.68 -19.38 21.47
N SER A 278 14.39 -19.03 21.42
CA SER A 278 13.59 -19.06 20.19
C SER A 278 13.45 -17.66 19.59
N THR A 279 13.85 -17.51 18.32
CA THR A 279 13.67 -16.30 17.51
C THR A 279 12.74 -16.61 16.34
N VAL A 280 11.75 -15.76 16.08
CA VAL A 280 10.90 -15.89 14.88
C VAL A 280 11.70 -15.45 13.65
N ILE A 281 11.70 -16.30 12.62
CA ILE A 281 12.24 -15.96 11.30
C ILE A 281 11.09 -15.39 10.48
N GLU A 282 11.21 -14.16 10.01
CA GLU A 282 10.31 -13.59 9.00
C GLU A 282 11.12 -13.24 7.75
N ARG A 283 10.86 -13.94 6.64
CA ARG A 283 11.47 -13.62 5.35
C ARG A 283 10.75 -12.45 4.71
N GLN A 284 11.50 -11.36 4.53
CA GLN A 284 11.06 -10.20 3.78
C GLN A 284 10.93 -10.58 2.29
N GLY A 285 9.81 -10.18 1.68
CA GLY A 285 9.53 -10.41 0.26
C GLY A 285 9.53 -9.11 -0.51
N GLU A 286 9.81 -9.18 -1.81
CA GLU A 286 9.69 -8.00 -2.68
C GLU A 286 8.20 -7.78 -3.03
N PRO A 287 7.62 -6.59 -2.77
CA PRO A 287 6.23 -6.33 -3.12
C PRO A 287 6.09 -6.22 -4.65
N VAL A 288 5.35 -7.15 -5.26
CA VAL A 288 5.11 -7.21 -6.69
C VAL A 288 3.63 -6.96 -6.98
N GLN A 289 3.34 -5.97 -7.81
CA GLN A 289 1.98 -5.69 -8.26
C GLN A 289 1.70 -6.31 -9.62
N ARG A 290 0.50 -6.88 -9.79
CA ARG A 290 0.09 -7.61 -10.98
C ARG A 290 -1.32 -7.25 -11.40
N LEU A 291 -1.51 -6.98 -12.69
CA LEU A 291 -2.81 -6.76 -13.30
C LEU A 291 -3.38 -8.07 -13.85
N PHE A 292 -4.57 -8.43 -13.39
CA PHE A 292 -5.36 -9.55 -13.87
C PHE A 292 -6.60 -9.01 -14.58
N ALA A 293 -6.83 -9.41 -15.84
CA ALA A 293 -8.02 -9.00 -16.58
C ALA A 293 -8.75 -10.21 -17.17
N GLY A 294 -10.07 -10.10 -17.30
CA GLY A 294 -10.91 -11.19 -17.78
C GLY A 294 -12.28 -10.71 -18.27
N SER A 295 -13.10 -11.68 -18.69
CA SER A 295 -14.50 -11.44 -19.04
C SER A 295 -15.40 -12.49 -18.40
N VAL A 296 -16.61 -12.10 -18.02
CA VAL A 296 -17.54 -12.95 -17.29
C VAL A 296 -18.11 -14.03 -18.23
N SER A 297 -17.86 -15.28 -17.88
CA SER A 297 -18.37 -16.46 -18.59
C SER A 297 -19.06 -17.40 -17.59
N GLY A 298 -20.33 -17.09 -17.29
CA GLY A 298 -21.12 -17.81 -16.30
C GLY A 298 -21.03 -17.17 -14.92
N SER A 299 -20.26 -17.76 -14.01
CA SER A 299 -20.06 -17.19 -12.66
C SER A 299 -18.88 -16.23 -12.66
N PHE A 300 -19.05 -15.05 -12.03
CA PHE A 300 -17.96 -14.09 -11.85
C PHE A 300 -16.75 -14.73 -11.16
N ALA A 301 -16.93 -15.33 -9.98
CA ALA A 301 -15.85 -15.96 -9.22
C ALA A 301 -15.06 -17.02 -10.04
N ARG A 302 -15.74 -17.85 -10.84
CA ARG A 302 -15.06 -18.81 -11.74
C ARG A 302 -14.32 -18.12 -12.89
N SER A 303 -14.83 -16.98 -13.37
CA SER A 303 -14.18 -16.19 -14.42
C SER A 303 -12.92 -15.48 -13.88
N ALA A 304 -13.00 -14.94 -12.66
CA ALA A 304 -11.87 -14.35 -11.95
C ALA A 304 -10.80 -15.39 -11.57
N GLN A 305 -11.19 -16.56 -11.06
CA GLN A 305 -10.24 -17.63 -10.78
C GLN A 305 -9.50 -18.11 -12.05
N ALA A 306 -10.17 -18.09 -13.21
CA ALA A 306 -9.56 -18.47 -14.49
C ALA A 306 -8.49 -17.49 -15.01
N THR A 307 -8.36 -16.28 -14.44
CA THR A 307 -7.25 -15.35 -14.77
C THR A 307 -5.96 -15.67 -14.00
N GLY A 308 -6.00 -16.61 -13.04
CA GLY A 308 -4.87 -16.92 -12.15
C GLY A 308 -4.89 -16.16 -10.81
N LEU A 309 -5.99 -15.46 -10.48
CA LEU A 309 -6.18 -14.88 -9.14
C LEU A 309 -6.25 -15.97 -8.06
N SER A 310 -5.66 -15.69 -6.89
CA SER A 310 -5.74 -16.57 -5.72
C SER A 310 -7.18 -16.74 -5.24
N SER A 311 -7.50 -17.88 -4.61
CA SER A 311 -8.84 -18.10 -4.03
C SER A 311 -9.22 -17.07 -2.97
N GLY A 312 -8.24 -16.52 -2.24
CA GLY A 312 -8.46 -15.42 -1.30
C GLY A 312 -8.87 -14.14 -2.02
N SER A 313 -8.07 -13.70 -3.01
CA SER A 313 -8.34 -12.49 -3.79
C SER A 313 -9.65 -12.58 -4.59
N VAL A 314 -10.02 -13.75 -5.12
CA VAL A 314 -11.35 -13.98 -5.74
C VAL A 314 -12.49 -13.83 -4.74
N THR A 315 -12.29 -14.29 -3.50
CA THR A 315 -13.30 -14.20 -2.43
C THR A 315 -13.46 -12.75 -1.97
N GLU A 316 -12.37 -12.04 -1.71
CA GLU A 316 -12.35 -10.60 -1.41
C GLU A 316 -13.07 -9.80 -2.50
N LEU A 317 -12.65 -9.97 -3.76
CA LEU A 317 -13.21 -9.29 -4.92
C LEU A 317 -14.71 -9.54 -5.12
N THR A 318 -15.18 -10.77 -4.85
CA THR A 318 -16.61 -11.10 -4.94
C THR A 318 -17.41 -10.36 -3.88
N HIS A 319 -16.96 -10.36 -2.61
CA HIS A 319 -17.64 -9.62 -1.54
C HIS A 319 -17.61 -8.11 -1.78
N LEU A 320 -16.50 -7.58 -2.30
CA LEU A 320 -16.33 -6.17 -2.61
C LEU A 320 -17.34 -5.69 -3.67
N LEU A 321 -17.44 -6.42 -4.79
CA LEU A 321 -18.39 -6.10 -5.86
C LEU A 321 -19.86 -6.28 -5.43
N GLU A 322 -20.17 -7.28 -4.59
CA GLU A 322 -21.52 -7.51 -4.07
C GLU A 322 -22.09 -6.34 -3.23
N GLN A 323 -21.25 -5.40 -2.77
CA GLN A 323 -21.70 -4.20 -2.05
C GLN A 323 -22.49 -3.22 -2.94
N LYS A 324 -22.23 -3.21 -4.26
CA LYS A 324 -22.91 -2.33 -5.23
C LYS A 324 -23.55 -3.07 -6.42
N LEU A 325 -23.14 -4.31 -6.70
CA LEU A 325 -23.54 -5.08 -7.89
C LEU A 325 -24.22 -6.41 -7.52
N ASP A 326 -25.44 -6.64 -8.01
CA ASP A 326 -26.13 -7.93 -7.86
C ASP A 326 -25.73 -8.85 -9.02
N PHE A 327 -24.80 -9.80 -8.78
CA PHE A 327 -24.29 -10.70 -9.82
C PHE A 327 -25.36 -11.53 -10.53
N ARG A 328 -26.56 -11.73 -9.97
CA ARG A 328 -27.65 -12.44 -10.64
C ARG A 328 -28.45 -11.53 -11.57
N ARG A 329 -28.59 -10.25 -11.21
CA ARG A 329 -29.43 -9.28 -11.92
C ARG A 329 -28.65 -8.47 -12.94
N ASP A 330 -27.47 -8.01 -12.55
CA ASP A 330 -26.73 -6.94 -13.21
C ASP A 330 -25.60 -7.48 -14.10
N SER A 331 -24.85 -8.49 -13.63
CA SER A 331 -23.76 -9.11 -14.42
C SER A 331 -24.25 -9.83 -15.68
N ARG A 332 -23.55 -9.66 -16.79
CA ARG A 332 -23.83 -10.28 -18.09
C ARG A 332 -22.61 -11.02 -18.65
N ARG A 333 -22.88 -12.01 -19.50
CA ARG A 333 -21.83 -12.75 -20.19
C ARG A 333 -21.14 -11.82 -21.19
N GLY A 334 -19.84 -11.60 -21.00
CA GLY A 334 -19.06 -10.66 -21.81
C GLY A 334 -18.73 -9.34 -21.11
N ASP A 335 -19.31 -9.06 -19.93
CA ASP A 335 -18.82 -7.99 -19.05
C ASP A 335 -17.33 -8.21 -18.76
N ARG A 336 -16.55 -7.14 -18.70
CA ARG A 336 -15.11 -7.15 -18.46
C ARG A 336 -14.80 -6.80 -17.02
N PHE A 337 -13.67 -7.29 -16.54
CA PHE A 337 -13.12 -6.86 -15.27
C PHE A 337 -11.59 -6.83 -15.33
N SER A 338 -11.00 -5.86 -14.63
CA SER A 338 -9.58 -5.68 -14.41
C SER A 338 -9.34 -5.56 -12.90
N VAL A 339 -8.30 -6.22 -12.38
CA VAL A 339 -7.98 -6.28 -10.94
C VAL A 339 -6.48 -6.09 -10.77
N LEU A 340 -6.10 -5.03 -10.08
CA LEU A 340 -4.73 -4.82 -9.63
C LEU A 340 -4.57 -5.47 -8.26
N VAL A 341 -3.61 -6.37 -8.13
CA VAL A 341 -3.29 -7.11 -6.89
C VAL A 341 -1.84 -6.86 -6.52
N GLU A 342 -1.59 -6.62 -5.24
CA GLU A 342 -0.25 -6.63 -4.65
C GLU A 342 -0.02 -7.97 -3.97
N SER A 343 1.15 -8.56 -4.17
CA SER A 343 1.59 -9.81 -3.54
C SER A 343 3.07 -9.74 -3.24
N ASP A 344 3.51 -10.23 -2.09
CA ASP A 344 4.92 -10.28 -1.75
C ASP A 344 5.56 -11.50 -2.43
N MET A 345 6.72 -11.32 -3.07
CA MET A 345 7.46 -12.39 -3.77
C MET A 345 8.64 -12.85 -2.92
N ILE A 346 8.69 -14.16 -2.62
CA ILE A 346 9.77 -14.83 -1.88
C ILE A 346 10.16 -16.09 -2.65
N ASP A 347 11.45 -16.28 -2.92
CA ASP A 347 12.03 -17.39 -3.69
C ASP A 347 11.29 -17.76 -5.01
N GLY A 348 10.60 -16.80 -5.62
CA GLY A 348 9.83 -16.96 -6.86
C GLY A 348 8.35 -17.32 -6.67
N GLU A 349 7.89 -17.58 -5.45
CA GLU A 349 6.47 -17.74 -5.12
C GLU A 349 5.83 -16.41 -4.69
N THR A 350 4.51 -16.26 -4.94
CA THR A 350 3.74 -15.06 -4.56
C THR A 350 2.83 -15.34 -3.38
N LEU A 351 2.94 -14.52 -2.33
CA LEU A 351 2.23 -14.65 -1.06
C LEU A 351 1.36 -13.41 -0.80
N ASP A 352 0.56 -13.48 0.28
CA ASP A 352 -0.13 -12.34 0.91
C ASP A 352 -0.82 -11.38 -0.08
N SER A 353 -1.52 -11.98 -1.04
CA SER A 353 -2.12 -11.29 -2.17
C SER A 353 -3.37 -10.47 -1.79
N ARG A 354 -3.27 -9.15 -1.82
CA ARG A 354 -4.37 -8.21 -1.56
C ARG A 354 -4.81 -7.44 -2.80
N VAL A 355 -6.11 -7.28 -3.01
CA VAL A 355 -6.64 -6.46 -4.12
C VAL A 355 -6.37 -4.98 -3.82
N LEU A 356 -5.67 -4.28 -4.71
CA LEU A 356 -5.46 -2.83 -4.61
C LEU A 356 -6.56 -2.03 -5.31
N ALA A 357 -6.96 -2.47 -6.50
CA ALA A 357 -7.99 -1.78 -7.26
C ALA A 357 -8.74 -2.76 -8.18
N VAL A 358 -9.98 -2.44 -8.48
CA VAL A 358 -10.81 -3.17 -9.45
C VAL A 358 -11.56 -2.20 -10.35
N GLN A 359 -11.68 -2.57 -11.61
CA GLN A 359 -12.64 -2.02 -12.56
C GLN A 359 -13.54 -3.16 -13.04
N TYR A 360 -14.85 -2.95 -12.98
CA TYR A 360 -15.87 -3.77 -13.63
C TYR A 360 -16.56 -2.91 -14.69
N ASP A 361 -16.61 -3.40 -15.93
CA ASP A 361 -17.12 -2.72 -17.12
C ASP A 361 -18.18 -3.62 -17.75
N GLY A 362 -19.45 -3.24 -17.62
CA GLY A 362 -20.57 -4.15 -17.85
C GLY A 362 -21.81 -3.49 -18.39
N GLU A 363 -22.60 -4.24 -19.16
CA GLU A 363 -23.75 -3.72 -19.94
C GLU A 363 -24.77 -2.89 -19.12
N ARG A 364 -24.79 -3.08 -17.80
CA ARG A 364 -25.79 -2.55 -16.86
C ARG A 364 -25.23 -1.77 -15.68
N MET A 365 -23.92 -1.86 -15.44
CA MET A 365 -23.26 -1.30 -14.27
C MET A 365 -21.77 -1.27 -14.54
N ASP A 366 -21.18 -0.07 -14.44
CA ASP A 366 -19.75 0.15 -14.39
C ASP A 366 -19.37 0.52 -12.96
N LEU A 367 -18.26 -0.03 -12.47
CA LEU A 367 -17.84 0.15 -11.08
C LEU A 367 -16.31 0.07 -10.99
N THR A 368 -15.69 1.20 -10.63
CA THR A 368 -14.26 1.29 -10.32
C THR A 368 -14.09 1.57 -8.84
N MET A 369 -13.21 0.83 -8.18
CA MET A 369 -12.97 0.91 -6.74
C MET A 369 -11.47 0.76 -6.47
N VAL A 370 -10.94 1.60 -5.57
CA VAL A 370 -9.52 1.67 -5.23
C VAL A 370 -9.37 1.62 -3.71
N ARG A 371 -8.42 0.84 -3.21
CA ARG A 371 -8.06 0.76 -1.80
C ARG A 371 -7.27 2.00 -1.38
N ASN A 372 -7.75 2.67 -0.34
CA ASN A 372 -7.03 3.74 0.33
C ASN A 372 -5.96 3.13 1.28
N ALA A 373 -4.72 3.59 1.18
CA ALA A 373 -3.62 3.11 2.02
C ALA A 373 -3.79 3.52 3.49
N GLY A 374 -4.47 4.65 3.75
CA GLY A 374 -4.58 5.23 5.10
C GLY A 374 -5.59 4.54 6.04
N ASP A 375 -6.52 3.74 5.51
CA ASP A 375 -7.50 3.00 6.33
C ASP A 375 -7.87 1.61 5.79
N ASP A 376 -7.16 1.14 4.77
CA ASP A 376 -7.34 -0.16 4.07
C ASP A 376 -8.74 -0.38 3.46
N LYS A 377 -9.60 0.65 3.41
CA LYS A 377 -10.95 0.59 2.81
C LYS A 377 -10.94 0.92 1.33
N PHE A 378 -11.99 0.50 0.64
CA PHE A 378 -12.20 0.83 -0.76
C PHE A 378 -13.15 2.01 -0.94
N TYR A 379 -12.82 2.83 -1.93
CA TYR A 379 -13.58 4.01 -2.36
C TYR A 379 -13.67 4.04 -3.89
N THR A 380 -14.68 4.70 -4.43
CA THR A 380 -14.71 5.08 -5.84
C THR A 380 -13.68 6.18 -6.13
N PRO A 381 -13.31 6.48 -7.39
CA PRO A 381 -12.29 7.49 -7.73
C PRO A 381 -12.59 8.92 -7.22
N ASP A 382 -13.86 9.25 -7.01
CA ASP A 382 -14.33 10.50 -6.38
C ASP A 382 -14.26 10.48 -4.84
N GLY A 383 -13.79 9.39 -4.23
CA GLY A 383 -13.64 9.22 -2.79
C GLY A 383 -14.91 8.83 -2.04
N SER A 384 -15.97 8.40 -2.75
CA SER A 384 -17.19 7.89 -2.12
C SER A 384 -17.02 6.44 -1.66
N GLY A 385 -17.39 6.16 -0.41
CA GLY A 385 -17.32 4.81 0.16
C GLY A 385 -18.32 3.83 -0.45
N LEU A 386 -17.98 2.54 -0.35
CA LEU A 386 -18.81 1.47 -0.91
C LEU A 386 -20.02 1.11 -0.05
N GLU A 387 -19.96 1.34 1.26
CA GLU A 387 -21.09 1.08 2.15
C GLU A 387 -22.34 1.86 1.68
N PRO A 388 -23.56 1.25 1.72
CA PRO A 388 -24.78 1.96 1.36
C PRO A 388 -25.13 2.99 2.44
N GLY A 389 -24.56 4.19 2.26
CA GLY A 389 -24.74 5.33 3.15
C GLY A 389 -26.19 5.70 3.37
N PHE A 390 -26.49 6.17 4.58
CA PHE A 390 -27.81 6.56 5.02
C PHE A 390 -27.76 7.95 5.65
N ALA A 391 -28.14 8.97 4.88
CA ALA A 391 -28.27 10.33 5.36
C ALA A 391 -29.32 10.41 6.49
N ARG A 392 -28.92 10.95 7.64
CA ARG A 392 -29.80 11.10 8.82
C ARG A 392 -31.02 12.00 8.54
N TYR A 393 -30.90 12.94 7.59
CA TYR A 393 -31.94 13.88 7.20
C TYR A 393 -32.40 13.64 5.75
N PRO A 394 -33.71 13.48 5.50
CA PRO A 394 -34.26 13.25 4.16
C PRO A 394 -34.58 14.56 3.41
N PHE A 395 -33.74 15.59 3.57
CA PHE A 395 -33.89 16.91 2.94
C PHE A 395 -32.57 17.67 2.97
N GLU A 396 -32.43 18.67 2.11
CA GLU A 396 -31.32 19.62 2.11
C GLU A 396 -31.59 20.82 3.03
N GLY A 397 -30.54 21.39 3.61
CA GLY A 397 -30.63 22.56 4.49
C GLY A 397 -31.04 22.24 5.93
N SER A 398 -31.36 23.29 6.71
CA SER A 398 -31.69 23.17 8.13
C SER A 398 -33.16 23.49 8.40
N TYR A 399 -33.88 22.54 9.00
CA TYR A 399 -35.26 22.70 9.43
C TYR A 399 -35.41 22.36 10.91
N ARG A 400 -36.25 23.11 11.62
CA ARG A 400 -36.44 22.92 13.06
C ARG A 400 -37.16 21.59 13.33
N LEU A 401 -36.51 20.71 14.09
CA LEU A 401 -37.15 19.58 14.73
C LEU A 401 -38.23 20.10 15.70
N SER A 402 -39.49 19.78 15.41
CA SER A 402 -40.68 20.27 16.09
C SER A 402 -41.32 19.26 17.06
N SER A 403 -41.12 17.97 16.82
CA SER A 403 -41.51 16.87 17.73
C SER A 403 -40.56 15.69 17.56
N ASN A 404 -40.02 15.20 18.69
CA ASN A 404 -39.10 14.06 18.72
C ASN A 404 -39.85 12.72 18.65
N PHE A 405 -39.14 11.66 18.21
CA PHE A 405 -39.57 10.28 18.45
C PHE A 405 -39.83 10.05 19.94
N ASN A 406 -40.99 9.52 20.29
CA ASN A 406 -41.37 9.26 21.66
C ASN A 406 -42.42 8.13 21.75
N PRO A 407 -42.02 6.89 22.08
CA PRO A 407 -42.94 5.76 22.15
C PRO A 407 -43.90 5.84 23.35
N GLN A 408 -43.62 6.71 24.33
CA GLN A 408 -44.40 6.89 25.55
C GLN A 408 -45.21 8.20 25.58
N ARG A 409 -45.27 8.94 24.45
CA ARG A 409 -45.99 10.23 24.36
C ARG A 409 -47.43 10.10 24.85
N ARG A 410 -47.79 10.86 25.89
CA ARG A 410 -49.16 10.89 26.44
C ARG A 410 -50.01 11.94 25.74
N HIS A 411 -51.24 11.59 25.40
CA HIS A 411 -52.21 12.55 24.87
C HIS A 411 -52.74 13.45 26.00
N PRO A 412 -52.61 14.79 25.91
CA PRO A 412 -52.83 15.69 27.05
C PRO A 412 -54.26 15.63 27.61
N VAL A 413 -55.27 15.43 26.76
CA VAL A 413 -56.68 15.38 27.18
C VAL A 413 -57.11 14.01 27.72
N THR A 414 -56.52 12.91 27.24
CA THR A 414 -57.05 11.55 27.52
C THR A 414 -56.11 10.71 28.39
N GLY A 415 -54.90 11.19 28.68
CA GLY A 415 -53.88 10.50 29.49
C GLY A 415 -53.26 9.23 28.85
N ARG A 416 -53.89 8.70 27.80
CA ARG A 416 -53.49 7.49 27.06
C ARG A 416 -52.16 7.72 26.33
N ILE A 417 -51.35 6.67 26.25
CA ILE A 417 -50.15 6.66 25.42
C ILE A 417 -50.59 6.64 23.95
N SER A 418 -50.08 7.61 23.18
CA SER A 418 -50.28 7.77 21.74
C SER A 418 -48.90 7.98 21.13
N PRO A 419 -48.16 6.89 20.85
CA PRO A 419 -46.76 6.92 20.44
C PRO A 419 -46.49 7.91 19.31
N HIS A 420 -45.28 8.47 19.31
CA HIS A 420 -44.73 9.21 18.20
C HIS A 420 -43.60 8.39 17.58
N ASN A 421 -43.91 7.70 16.48
CA ASN A 421 -43.04 6.69 15.86
C ASN A 421 -42.07 7.28 14.81
N GLY A 422 -41.97 8.60 14.74
CA GLY A 422 -41.09 9.33 13.84
C GLY A 422 -40.63 10.65 14.44
N THR A 423 -40.01 11.48 13.62
CA THR A 423 -39.53 12.82 13.96
C THR A 423 -40.21 13.84 13.04
N ASP A 424 -40.75 14.92 13.61
CA ASP A 424 -41.44 15.96 12.86
C ASP A 424 -40.54 17.16 12.60
N PHE A 425 -40.28 17.45 11.32
CA PHE A 425 -39.51 18.62 10.90
C PHE A 425 -40.46 19.69 10.37
N ALA A 426 -40.53 20.84 11.05
CA ALA A 426 -41.36 21.96 10.62
C ALA A 426 -40.74 22.62 9.38
N MET A 427 -41.45 22.57 8.25
CA MET A 427 -40.98 23.06 6.96
C MET A 427 -42.15 23.58 6.10
N PRO A 428 -41.91 24.54 5.19
CA PRO A 428 -42.94 25.01 4.25
C PRO A 428 -43.53 23.86 3.43
N ILE A 429 -44.76 24.05 2.92
CA ILE A 429 -45.34 23.14 1.92
C ILE A 429 -44.54 23.27 0.63
N GLY A 430 -44.11 22.14 0.06
CA GLY A 430 -43.35 22.14 -1.21
C GLY A 430 -41.83 21.99 -1.05
N THR A 431 -41.30 21.91 0.16
CA THR A 431 -39.89 21.56 0.42
C THR A 431 -39.55 20.19 -0.17
N SER A 432 -38.40 20.09 -0.83
CA SER A 432 -37.85 18.85 -1.38
C SER A 432 -37.61 17.81 -0.29
N VAL A 433 -38.18 16.62 -0.44
CA VAL A 433 -37.89 15.44 0.38
C VAL A 433 -37.13 14.44 -0.48
N VAL A 434 -36.00 13.95 0.02
CA VAL A 434 -35.07 13.07 -0.69
C VAL A 434 -34.95 11.69 -0.04
N ALA A 435 -34.53 10.69 -0.81
CA ALA A 435 -34.18 9.38 -0.28
C ALA A 435 -32.86 9.46 0.52
N PRO A 436 -32.80 8.98 1.77
CA PRO A 436 -31.60 9.03 2.60
C PRO A 436 -30.57 7.96 2.22
N ALA A 437 -31.00 6.89 1.56
CA ALA A 437 -30.16 5.77 1.10
C ALA A 437 -30.80 5.16 -0.16
N ASP A 438 -30.00 4.44 -0.95
CA ASP A 438 -30.48 3.66 -2.10
C ASP A 438 -31.58 2.67 -1.70
N GLY A 439 -32.53 2.42 -2.61
CA GLY A 439 -33.59 1.45 -2.35
C GLY A 439 -34.67 1.34 -3.41
N ARG A 440 -35.81 0.78 -3.00
CA ARG A 440 -37.01 0.63 -3.82
C ARG A 440 -38.26 1.14 -3.09
N VAL A 441 -39.09 1.86 -3.81
CA VAL A 441 -40.38 2.37 -3.32
C VAL A 441 -41.34 1.21 -3.08
N GLU A 442 -41.60 0.89 -1.81
CA GLU A 442 -42.50 -0.19 -1.41
C GLU A 442 -43.97 0.26 -1.48
N ARG A 443 -44.26 1.54 -1.21
CA ARG A 443 -45.64 2.06 -1.20
C ARG A 443 -45.71 3.55 -1.46
N VAL A 444 -46.72 3.95 -2.22
CA VAL A 444 -47.21 5.32 -2.35
C VAL A 444 -48.71 5.29 -2.10
N ALA A 445 -49.21 6.06 -1.14
CA ALA A 445 -50.61 5.99 -0.74
C ALA A 445 -51.12 7.30 -0.11
N ASN A 446 -52.44 7.39 0.07
CA ASN A 446 -53.10 8.47 0.81
C ASN A 446 -53.94 7.85 1.94
N HIS A 447 -53.83 8.36 3.16
CA HIS A 447 -54.51 7.84 4.35
C HIS A 447 -55.05 8.97 5.22
N ALA A 448 -56.24 8.81 5.80
CA ALA A 448 -56.97 9.87 6.51
C ALA A 448 -56.14 10.57 7.61
N ALA A 449 -55.35 9.81 8.38
CA ALA A 449 -54.49 10.40 9.41
C ALA A 449 -53.09 10.79 8.89
N ALA A 450 -52.48 9.97 8.04
CA ALA A 450 -51.08 10.11 7.62
C ALA A 450 -50.88 11.02 6.39
N GLY A 451 -51.98 11.43 5.74
CA GLY A 451 -51.95 12.18 4.50
C GLY A 451 -51.46 11.35 3.33
N ARG A 452 -50.90 12.02 2.33
CA ARG A 452 -50.12 11.38 1.27
C ARG A 452 -48.78 10.96 1.86
N TYR A 453 -48.36 9.74 1.60
CA TYR A 453 -47.10 9.20 2.12
C TYR A 453 -46.41 8.26 1.15
N VAL A 454 -45.09 8.19 1.30
CA VAL A 454 -44.19 7.27 0.60
C VAL A 454 -43.53 6.35 1.63
N VAL A 455 -43.28 5.09 1.26
CA VAL A 455 -42.48 4.11 2.01
C VAL A 455 -41.39 3.57 1.09
N ILE A 456 -40.13 3.63 1.53
CA ILE A 456 -38.99 3.05 0.81
C ILE A 456 -38.40 1.92 1.65
N ARG A 457 -38.00 0.86 0.96
CA ARG A 457 -37.18 -0.21 1.50
C ARG A 457 -35.78 -0.06 0.92
N HIS A 458 -34.81 0.15 1.79
CA HIS A 458 -33.44 0.40 1.41
C HIS A 458 -32.66 -0.90 1.23
N ASP A 459 -31.64 -0.87 0.38
CA ASP A 459 -30.84 -2.05 0.05
C ASP A 459 -30.03 -2.54 1.27
N ASN A 460 -29.71 -1.66 2.22
CA ASN A 460 -29.14 -1.98 3.53
C ASN A 460 -30.16 -2.52 4.58
N GLY A 461 -31.38 -2.88 4.17
CA GLY A 461 -32.39 -3.54 5.01
C GLY A 461 -33.27 -2.61 5.86
N TYR A 462 -32.93 -1.32 5.94
CA TYR A 462 -33.73 -0.30 6.61
C TYR A 462 -35.03 -0.01 5.83
N ARG A 463 -36.05 0.49 6.51
CA ARG A 463 -37.25 1.06 5.86
C ARG A 463 -37.52 2.46 6.39
N THR A 464 -38.04 3.31 5.52
CA THR A 464 -38.37 4.71 5.84
C THR A 464 -39.81 5.03 5.46
N ARG A 465 -40.39 6.03 6.14
CA ARG A 465 -41.69 6.60 5.77
C ARG A 465 -41.66 8.12 5.80
N TYR A 466 -42.36 8.72 4.84
CA TYR A 466 -42.46 10.17 4.65
C TYR A 466 -43.94 10.55 4.59
N LEU A 467 -44.45 11.19 5.63
CA LEU A 467 -45.88 11.44 5.82
C LEU A 467 -46.24 12.92 5.61
N HIS A 468 -47.55 13.21 5.58
CA HIS A 468 -48.14 14.55 5.41
C HIS A 468 -47.79 15.27 4.10
N LEU A 469 -47.21 14.56 3.12
CA LEU A 469 -46.69 15.09 1.86
C LEU A 469 -47.73 15.90 1.08
N SER A 470 -47.30 16.91 0.33
CA SER A 470 -48.15 17.57 -0.66
C SER A 470 -48.23 16.75 -1.94
N LYS A 471 -47.10 16.20 -2.41
CA LYS A 471 -47.00 15.46 -3.67
C LYS A 471 -45.88 14.39 -3.59
N PRO A 472 -46.19 13.09 -3.69
CA PRO A 472 -45.22 12.07 -4.08
C PRO A 472 -44.73 12.32 -5.52
N LEU A 473 -43.45 12.10 -5.78
CA LEU A 473 -42.85 12.27 -7.11
C LEU A 473 -42.43 10.93 -7.75
N VAL A 474 -42.44 9.84 -6.97
CA VAL A 474 -42.11 8.46 -7.37
C VAL A 474 -43.33 7.54 -7.32
N SER A 475 -43.18 6.35 -7.91
CA SER A 475 -44.19 5.30 -8.08
C SER A 475 -43.81 4.01 -7.35
N VAL A 476 -44.80 3.14 -7.09
CA VAL A 476 -44.54 1.84 -6.44
C VAL A 476 -43.68 0.95 -7.33
N GLY A 477 -42.62 0.36 -6.76
CA GLY A 477 -41.67 -0.51 -7.45
C GLY A 477 -40.48 0.22 -8.07
N GLU A 478 -40.51 1.55 -8.14
CA GLU A 478 -39.43 2.40 -8.64
C GLU A 478 -38.17 2.25 -7.77
N ARG A 479 -36.98 2.19 -8.41
CA ARG A 479 -35.70 2.29 -7.70
C ARG A 479 -35.36 3.76 -7.52
N VAL A 480 -34.79 4.08 -6.37
CA VAL A 480 -34.34 5.43 -6.03
C VAL A 480 -32.92 5.39 -5.50
N THR A 481 -32.11 6.39 -5.82
CA THR A 481 -30.75 6.55 -5.25
C THR A 481 -30.74 7.51 -4.06
N MET A 482 -29.70 7.42 -3.23
CA MET A 482 -29.42 8.39 -2.17
C MET A 482 -29.40 9.82 -2.74
N GLY A 483 -30.06 10.76 -2.05
CA GLY A 483 -30.23 12.14 -2.48
C GLY A 483 -31.32 12.37 -3.53
N GLU A 484 -31.90 11.33 -4.13
CA GLU A 484 -32.94 11.49 -5.15
C GLU A 484 -34.23 12.09 -4.57
N ARG A 485 -34.85 13.03 -5.29
CA ARG A 485 -36.06 13.73 -4.86
C ARG A 485 -37.32 12.87 -5.02
N ILE A 486 -37.72 12.23 -3.93
CA ILE A 486 -38.87 11.31 -3.86
C ILE A 486 -40.23 11.99 -3.66
N ALA A 487 -40.27 13.17 -3.05
CA ALA A 487 -41.53 13.85 -2.72
C ALA A 487 -41.36 15.35 -2.42
N LEU A 488 -42.50 16.01 -2.22
CA LEU A 488 -42.60 17.35 -1.65
C LEU A 488 -43.36 17.32 -0.32
N SER A 489 -42.82 17.99 0.69
CA SER A 489 -43.43 18.19 2.02
C SER A 489 -44.84 18.79 1.94
N GLY A 490 -45.62 18.72 3.02
CA GLY A 490 -46.97 19.26 2.99
C GLY A 490 -47.63 19.42 4.35
N ASN A 491 -48.96 19.30 4.33
CA ASN A 491 -49.84 19.38 5.49
C ASN A 491 -51.08 18.49 5.30
N THR A 492 -50.94 17.34 4.62
CA THR A 492 -52.08 16.47 4.29
C THR A 492 -52.41 15.48 5.41
N GLY A 493 -53.65 15.01 5.49
CA GLY A 493 -54.10 14.13 6.58
C GLY A 493 -54.38 14.89 7.87
N ARG A 494 -54.14 14.27 9.02
CA ARG A 494 -54.36 14.87 10.35
C ARG A 494 -53.08 15.48 10.88
N SER A 495 -52.82 16.73 10.47
CA SER A 495 -51.68 17.55 10.87
C SER A 495 -52.13 18.87 11.48
N THR A 496 -51.33 19.45 12.38
CA THR A 496 -51.56 20.77 12.99
C THR A 496 -50.96 21.93 12.18
N GLY A 497 -50.03 21.67 11.26
CA GLY A 497 -49.37 22.68 10.44
C GLY A 497 -48.29 22.06 9.54
N PRO A 498 -47.76 22.78 8.54
CA PRO A 498 -46.80 22.24 7.57
C PRO A 498 -45.55 21.62 8.22
N HIS A 499 -45.33 20.34 7.96
CA HIS A 499 -44.17 19.58 8.43
C HIS A 499 -43.97 18.30 7.61
N LEU A 500 -42.81 17.67 7.78
CA LEU A 500 -42.56 16.29 7.39
C LEU A 500 -42.52 15.42 8.66
N HIS A 501 -43.39 14.43 8.77
CA HIS A 501 -43.23 13.33 9.73
C HIS A 501 -42.37 12.24 9.05
N TYR A 502 -41.20 11.96 9.62
CA TYR A 502 -40.22 11.02 9.10
C TYR A 502 -40.02 9.83 10.04
N GLU A 503 -40.19 8.60 9.55
CA GLU A 503 -39.93 7.37 10.31
C GLU A 503 -38.73 6.61 9.75
N VAL A 504 -37.86 6.12 10.62
CA VAL A 504 -36.87 5.06 10.32
C VAL A 504 -37.32 3.78 11.02
N ILE A 505 -37.23 2.66 10.32
CA ILE A 505 -37.74 1.35 10.76
C ILE A 505 -36.62 0.31 10.59
N VAL A 506 -36.17 -0.24 11.71
CA VAL A 506 -35.15 -1.30 11.80
C VAL A 506 -35.83 -2.57 12.29
N ASN A 507 -35.58 -3.71 11.65
CA ASN A 507 -36.16 -5.00 12.03
C ASN A 507 -37.68 -4.94 12.28
N ASN A 508 -38.38 -4.23 11.39
CA ASN A 508 -39.83 -4.00 11.41
C ASN A 508 -40.36 -3.16 12.60
N SER A 509 -39.49 -2.54 13.39
CA SER A 509 -39.81 -1.65 14.52
C SER A 509 -39.41 -0.20 14.23
N PRO A 510 -40.27 0.81 14.45
CA PRO A 510 -39.88 2.21 14.38
C PRO A 510 -38.86 2.57 15.46
N VAL A 511 -37.84 3.35 15.10
CA VAL A 511 -36.75 3.79 15.98
C VAL A 511 -36.55 5.31 15.90
N ASN A 512 -35.84 5.88 16.87
CA ASN A 512 -35.51 7.30 16.83
C ASN A 512 -34.47 7.58 15.73
N ALA A 513 -34.91 8.11 14.59
CA ALA A 513 -34.06 8.47 13.45
C ALA A 513 -32.86 9.38 13.81
N MET A 514 -32.96 10.18 14.88
CA MET A 514 -31.91 11.11 15.30
C MET A 514 -30.81 10.46 16.14
N ASN A 515 -31.09 9.29 16.76
CA ASN A 515 -30.18 8.63 17.71
C ASN A 515 -29.88 7.17 17.33
N VAL A 516 -30.59 6.60 16.35
CA VAL A 516 -30.27 5.27 15.83
C VAL A 516 -28.92 5.31 15.12
N ASP A 517 -28.12 4.29 15.36
CA ASP A 517 -26.88 4.05 14.62
C ASP A 517 -27.23 3.77 13.16
N LEU A 518 -26.59 4.48 12.24
CA LEU A 518 -26.87 4.45 10.81
C LEU A 518 -25.54 4.27 10.09
N PRO A 519 -25.47 3.47 9.02
CA PRO A 519 -24.29 3.45 8.16
C PRO A 519 -24.18 4.82 7.49
N GLU A 520 -23.37 5.72 8.04
CA GLU A 520 -23.12 7.02 7.41
C GLU A 520 -22.31 6.78 6.13
N SER A 521 -22.53 7.59 5.09
CA SER A 521 -21.71 7.48 3.87
C SER A 521 -20.27 7.87 4.21
N SER A 522 -19.40 6.88 4.43
CA SER A 522 -17.98 7.10 4.65
C SER A 522 -17.34 7.56 3.34
N GLY A 523 -17.44 8.86 3.05
CA GLY A 523 -16.74 9.52 1.96
C GLY A 523 -15.51 10.25 2.47
N LEU A 524 -14.43 10.22 1.72
CA LEU A 524 -13.23 11.01 2.01
C LEU A 524 -13.50 12.50 1.73
N SER A 525 -12.86 13.39 2.49
CA SER A 525 -13.05 14.84 2.33
C SER A 525 -11.84 15.64 2.77
N GLY A 526 -11.72 16.86 2.24
CA GLY A 526 -10.54 17.72 2.48
C GLY A 526 -9.25 17.02 2.05
N ASP A 527 -8.21 17.14 2.88
CA ASP A 527 -6.89 16.61 2.58
C ASP A 527 -6.86 15.08 2.40
N THR A 528 -7.75 14.34 3.09
CA THR A 528 -7.85 12.88 2.94
C THR A 528 -8.30 12.45 1.54
N LEU A 529 -9.20 13.23 0.91
CA LEU A 529 -9.63 13.00 -0.46
C LEU A 529 -8.50 13.26 -1.45
N ILE A 530 -7.74 14.35 -1.25
CA ILE A 530 -6.62 14.74 -2.11
C ILE A 530 -5.50 13.68 -2.04
N ALA A 531 -5.17 13.22 -0.83
CA ALA A 531 -4.19 12.15 -0.62
C ALA A 531 -4.61 10.85 -1.33
N PHE A 532 -5.86 10.43 -1.15
CA PHE A 532 -6.42 9.26 -1.84
C PHE A 532 -6.41 9.40 -3.36
N GLN A 533 -6.79 10.56 -3.91
CA GLN A 533 -6.81 10.79 -5.36
C GLN A 533 -5.41 10.68 -5.98
N ASN A 534 -4.39 11.27 -5.33
CA ASN A 534 -2.99 11.15 -5.76
C ASN A 534 -2.48 9.69 -5.69
N GLN A 535 -2.92 8.94 -4.68
CA GLN A 535 -2.58 7.52 -4.51
C GLN A 535 -3.32 6.61 -5.51
N ALA A 536 -4.54 7.00 -5.91
CA ALA A 536 -5.40 6.24 -6.82
C ALA A 536 -5.03 6.45 -8.30
N GLU A 537 -4.56 7.64 -8.69
CA GLU A 537 -4.18 7.99 -10.07
C GLU A 537 -3.32 6.91 -10.78
N PRO A 538 -2.19 6.44 -10.22
CA PRO A 538 -1.35 5.45 -10.90
C PRO A 538 -1.99 4.05 -10.95
N MET A 539 -2.86 3.70 -9.99
CA MET A 539 -3.63 2.44 -10.02
C MET A 539 -4.73 2.46 -11.09
N LEU A 540 -5.39 3.61 -11.25
CA LEU A 540 -6.41 3.82 -12.29
C LEU A 540 -5.76 3.76 -13.69
N ALA A 541 -4.59 4.38 -13.87
CA ALA A 541 -3.82 4.27 -15.11
C ALA A 541 -3.40 2.81 -15.40
N ALA A 542 -3.04 2.02 -14.39
CA ALA A 542 -2.76 0.60 -14.54
C ALA A 542 -4.01 -0.19 -15.00
N LEU A 543 -5.17 0.04 -14.38
CA LEU A 543 -6.43 -0.60 -14.78
C LEU A 543 -6.83 -0.25 -16.23
N GLU A 544 -6.73 1.03 -16.63
CA GLU A 544 -7.04 1.49 -17.98
C GLU A 544 -6.11 0.91 -19.05
N SER A 545 -4.85 0.62 -18.73
CA SER A 545 -3.88 0.07 -19.69
C SER A 545 -4.31 -1.30 -20.24
N GLY A 546 -4.98 -2.12 -19.41
CA GLY A 546 -5.34 -3.50 -19.73
C GLY A 546 -4.15 -4.46 -19.94
N GLU A 547 -2.91 -4.02 -19.71
CA GLU A 547 -1.71 -4.84 -19.92
C GLU A 547 -1.53 -5.85 -18.77
N THR A 548 -2.07 -7.05 -18.94
CA THR A 548 -1.99 -8.12 -17.94
C THR A 548 -0.55 -8.59 -17.71
N GLY A 549 -0.14 -8.67 -16.45
CA GLY A 549 1.23 -9.05 -16.08
C GLY A 549 1.69 -8.33 -14.82
N THR A 550 3.00 -8.30 -14.58
CA THR A 550 3.61 -7.46 -13.55
C THR A 550 3.55 -6.00 -13.98
N VAL A 551 3.00 -5.13 -13.13
CA VAL A 551 2.88 -3.69 -13.39
C VAL A 551 3.65 -2.94 -12.32
N SER A 552 4.47 -1.98 -12.74
CA SER A 552 5.13 -1.04 -11.83
C SER A 552 4.25 0.20 -11.66
N VAL A 553 3.54 0.26 -10.53
CA VAL A 553 2.69 1.39 -10.16
C VAL A 553 3.50 2.29 -9.21
N ALA A 554 4.02 3.39 -9.73
CA ALA A 554 4.82 4.31 -8.93
C ALA A 554 3.99 4.92 -7.78
N ASN A 555 4.64 5.12 -6.62
CA ASN A 555 4.13 5.83 -5.44
C ASN A 555 3.05 5.15 -4.58
N TYR A 556 2.76 3.85 -4.75
CA TYR A 556 2.03 3.12 -3.70
C TYR A 556 2.99 2.66 -2.61
N GLN A 557 2.96 3.33 -1.46
CA GLN A 557 3.59 2.84 -0.23
C GLN A 557 2.51 2.25 0.69
N ARG A 558 2.79 1.06 1.23
CA ARG A 558 2.02 0.48 2.34
C ARG A 558 2.16 1.44 3.52
N GLY A 559 1.06 1.95 4.07
CA GLY A 559 1.09 2.69 5.33
C GLY A 559 1.59 1.77 6.44
N GLU A 560 2.47 2.31 7.30
CA GLU A 560 2.99 1.63 8.50
C GLU A 560 1.94 1.56 9.62
#